data_AF-A0A3E2W3S6-F1
#
_entry.id   AF-A0A3E2W3S6-F1
#
_cell.length_a   1.000
_cell.length_b   1.000
_cell.length_c   1.000
_cell.angle_alpha   90.00
_cell.angle_beta   90.00
_cell.angle_gamma   90.00
#
_symmetry.space_group_name_H-M   'P 1'
#
loop_
_entity.id
_entity.type
_entity.pdbx_description
1 polymer ?
#
loop_
_entity_poly.entity_id
_entity_poly.type
_entity_poly.pdbx_seq_one_letter_code
_entity_poly.pdbx_strand_id
1 'polypeptide(L)'
;MNVKNLKKNKKGFTLVEIIVVLVIVGILMALAVPAVMKYINEAAETKVQSQVRAGYVAAQSYATSQIGENPGISNDDLKQKVNNVDAINGELGLSKTGEGAAAKYPEGAVESIVCELTDKKIDSCTIKVVGSSDEYTATQTDIKKKQ
;
A
#
# COMPACT_ATOMS: atom_id res chain seq x y z
N MET A 1 22.73 -14.59 63.73
CA MET A 1 22.75 -14.84 62.26
C MET A 1 23.79 -13.92 61.64
N ASN A 2 24.93 -14.46 61.21
CA ASN A 2 26.00 -13.67 60.59
C ASN A 2 25.72 -13.48 59.09
N VAL A 3 25.41 -12.25 58.70
CA VAL A 3 25.24 -11.85 57.29
C VAL A 3 26.64 -11.83 56.64
N LYS A 4 26.98 -12.93 55.95
CA LYS A 4 28.23 -13.06 55.19
C LYS A 4 28.26 -12.00 54.08
N ASN A 5 29.37 -11.27 54.02
CA ASN A 5 29.70 -10.23 53.04
C ASN A 5 29.31 -10.59 51.59
N LEU A 6 28.25 -9.97 51.08
CA LEU A 6 27.95 -9.88 49.65
C LEU A 6 28.68 -8.68 49.03
N LYS A 7 30.02 -8.62 49.11
CA LYS A 7 30.80 -7.70 48.26
C LYS A 7 30.86 -8.30 46.85
N LYS A 8 29.75 -8.15 46.12
CA LYS A 8 29.69 -8.46 44.68
C LYS A 8 30.60 -7.47 43.95
N ASN A 9 31.56 -8.01 43.20
CA ASN A 9 32.40 -7.27 42.25
C ASN A 9 31.54 -6.45 41.28
N LYS A 10 31.30 -5.17 41.59
CA LYS A 10 30.73 -4.22 40.62
C LYS A 10 31.85 -3.72 39.71
N LYS A 11 32.22 -4.54 38.71
CA LYS A 11 32.93 -4.02 37.52
C LYS A 11 31.91 -3.17 36.75
N GLY A 12 31.90 -1.87 37.03
CA GLY A 12 31.12 -0.91 36.25
C GLY A 12 31.80 -0.64 34.91
N PHE A 13 31.00 -0.38 33.88
CA PHE A 13 31.47 0.17 32.60
C PHE A 13 32.13 1.54 32.85
N THR A 14 33.24 1.81 32.17
CA THR A 14 33.86 3.14 32.23
C THR A 14 33.09 4.14 31.36
N LEU A 15 33.06 5.42 31.75
CA LEU A 15 32.45 6.47 30.92
C LEU A 15 33.12 6.55 29.54
N VAL A 16 34.43 6.32 29.49
CA VAL A 16 35.22 6.32 28.26
C VAL A 16 34.76 5.20 27.30
N GLU A 17 34.50 3.99 27.80
CA GLU A 17 33.96 2.90 26.97
C GLU A 17 32.62 3.25 26.35
N ILE A 18 31.71 3.86 27.12
CA ILE A 18 30.40 4.25 26.58
C ILE A 18 30.54 5.35 25.52
N ILE A 19 31.43 6.32 25.71
CA ILE A 19 31.65 7.41 24.74
C ILE A 19 32.19 6.85 23.41
N VAL A 20 33.21 5.97 23.46
CA VAL A 20 33.79 5.39 22.25
C VAL A 20 32.75 4.56 21.48
N VAL A 21 31.92 3.78 22.20
CA VAL A 21 30.85 2.99 21.58
C VAL A 21 29.81 3.89 20.91
N LEU A 22 29.37 4.96 21.57
CA LEU A 22 28.39 5.90 20.99
C LEU A 22 28.93 6.61 19.75
N VAL A 23 30.23 6.95 19.72
CA VAL A 23 30.87 7.54 18.53
C VAL A 23 30.84 6.55 17.36
N ILE A 24 31.21 5.29 17.58
CA ILE A 24 31.21 4.27 16.52
C ILE A 24 29.77 4.00 16.03
N VAL A 25 28.82 3.82 16.95
CA VAL A 25 27.39 3.62 16.60
C VAL A 25 26.84 4.83 15.84
N GLY A 26 27.21 6.06 16.23
CA GLY A 26 26.80 7.29 15.55
C GLY A 26 27.27 7.34 14.10
N ILE A 27 28.52 6.97 13.81
CA ILE A 27 29.05 6.91 12.44
C ILE A 27 28.31 5.85 11.61
N LEU A 28 28.08 4.66 12.18
CA LEU A 28 27.34 3.59 11.50
C LEU A 28 25.90 4.00 11.21
N MET A 29 25.21 4.63 12.16
CA MET A 29 23.84 5.11 11.98
C MET A 29 23.75 6.18 10.89
N ALA A 30 24.72 7.10 10.81
CA ALA A 30 24.73 8.15 9.78
C ALA A 30 24.73 7.58 8.35
N LEU A 31 25.39 6.44 8.13
CA LEU A 31 25.40 5.76 6.83
C LEU A 31 24.21 4.80 6.65
N ALA A 32 23.77 4.13 7.72
CA ALA A 32 22.73 3.13 7.65
C ALA A 32 21.33 3.73 7.44
N VAL A 33 21.00 4.84 8.11
CA VAL A 33 19.67 5.47 8.03
C VAL A 33 19.25 5.80 6.59
N PRO A 34 20.02 6.55 5.77
CA PRO A 34 19.58 6.88 4.41
C PRO A 34 19.40 5.65 3.53
N ALA A 35 20.25 4.63 3.68
CA ALA A 35 20.13 3.38 2.94
C ALA A 35 18.83 2.64 3.28
N VAL A 36 18.49 2.52 4.56
CA VAL A 36 17.25 1.88 5.02
C VAL A 36 16.02 2.66 4.57
N MET A 37 16.04 4.00 4.65
CA MET A 37 14.91 4.84 4.21
C MET A 37 14.61 4.65 2.72
N LYS A 38 15.63 4.52 1.88
CA LYS A 38 15.44 4.20 0.45
C LYS A 38 14.69 2.88 0.26
N TYR A 39 15.13 1.82 0.93
CA TYR A 39 14.49 0.50 0.80
C TYR A 39 13.05 0.48 1.32
N ILE A 40 12.75 1.21 2.39
CA ILE A 40 11.38 1.34 2.91
C ILE A 40 10.48 2.02 1.89
N ASN A 41 10.96 3.11 1.27
CA ASN A 41 10.20 3.84 0.25
C ASN A 41 9.95 2.98 -0.99
N GLU A 42 10.96 2.25 -1.46
CA GLU A 42 10.86 1.35 -2.62
C GLU A 42 9.91 0.17 -2.34
N ALA A 43 9.94 -0.38 -1.12
CA ALA A 43 9.00 -1.41 -0.68
C ALA A 43 7.56 -0.88 -0.59
N ALA A 44 7.38 0.34 -0.09
CA ALA A 44 6.08 1.00 -0.03
C ALA A 44 5.53 1.27 -1.44
N GLU A 45 6.35 1.76 -2.37
CA GLU A 45 5.96 1.96 -3.77
C GLU A 45 5.58 0.64 -4.45
N THR A 46 6.38 -0.41 -4.24
CA THR A 46 6.10 -1.75 -4.78
C THR A 46 4.79 -2.33 -4.23
N LYS A 47 4.52 -2.11 -2.93
CA LYS A 47 3.25 -2.50 -2.29
C LYS A 47 2.07 -1.81 -2.96
N VAL A 48 2.15 -0.49 -3.17
CA VAL A 48 1.10 0.29 -3.83
C VAL A 48 0.91 -0.16 -5.28
N GLN A 49 1.99 -0.37 -6.04
CA GLN A 49 1.89 -0.87 -7.42
C GLN A 49 1.20 -2.24 -7.49
N SER A 50 1.47 -3.14 -6.54
CA SER A 50 0.78 -4.43 -6.43
C SER A 50 -0.71 -4.27 -6.15
N GLN A 51 -1.09 -3.34 -5.27
CA GLN A 51 -2.49 -3.03 -4.96
C GLN A 51 -3.22 -2.40 -6.15
N VAL A 52 -2.56 -1.50 -6.89
CA VAL A 52 -3.07 -0.96 -8.15
C VAL A 52 -3.31 -2.07 -9.17
N ARG A 53 -2.38 -3.02 -9.29
CA ARG A 53 -2.55 -4.19 -10.17
C ARG A 53 -3.76 -5.02 -9.75
N ALA A 54 -3.92 -5.28 -8.47
CA ALA A 54 -5.08 -6.01 -7.95
C ALA A 54 -6.39 -5.27 -8.27
N GLY A 55 -6.45 -3.96 -8.06
CA GLY A 55 -7.60 -3.13 -8.41
C GLY A 55 -7.93 -3.16 -9.91
N TYR A 56 -6.92 -3.13 -10.77
CA TYR A 56 -7.09 -3.22 -12.22
C TYR A 56 -7.63 -4.59 -12.67
N VAL A 57 -7.13 -5.68 -12.08
CA VAL A 57 -7.63 -7.04 -12.35
C VAL A 57 -9.06 -7.21 -11.83
N ALA A 58 -9.37 -6.67 -10.64
CA ALA A 58 -10.72 -6.65 -10.10
C ALA A 58 -11.69 -5.87 -11.00
N ALA A 59 -11.27 -4.73 -11.54
CA ALA A 59 -12.05 -3.98 -12.52
C ALA A 59 -12.36 -4.80 -13.79
N GLN A 60 -11.37 -5.54 -14.32
CA GLN A 60 -11.58 -6.43 -15.46
C GLN A 60 -12.50 -7.61 -15.14
N SER A 61 -12.33 -8.23 -13.98
CA SER A 61 -13.20 -9.32 -13.50
C SER A 61 -14.63 -8.83 -13.40
N TYR A 62 -14.83 -7.70 -12.73
CA TYR A 62 -16.14 -7.07 -12.58
C TYR A 62 -16.77 -6.70 -13.92
N ALA A 63 -16.01 -6.08 -14.83
CA ALA A 63 -16.49 -5.76 -16.17
C ALA A 63 -16.95 -7.02 -16.93
N THR A 64 -16.17 -8.09 -16.86
CA THR A 64 -16.50 -9.37 -17.51
C THR A 64 -17.76 -9.98 -16.93
N SER A 65 -17.94 -9.94 -15.61
CA SER A 65 -19.16 -10.40 -14.95
C SER A 65 -20.39 -9.59 -15.38
N GLN A 66 -20.28 -8.26 -15.47
CA GLN A 66 -21.39 -7.41 -15.93
C GLN A 66 -21.78 -7.68 -17.39
N ILE A 67 -20.81 -7.95 -18.26
CA ILE A 67 -21.06 -8.36 -19.66
C ILE A 67 -21.70 -9.76 -19.71
N GLY A 68 -21.28 -10.67 -18.83
CA GLY A 68 -21.86 -12.01 -18.72
C GLY A 68 -23.32 -11.99 -18.29
N GLU A 69 -23.68 -11.13 -17.35
CA GLU A 69 -25.06 -10.92 -16.89
C GLU A 69 -25.92 -10.22 -17.94
N ASN A 70 -25.36 -9.20 -18.61
CA ASN A 70 -26.05 -8.46 -19.66
C ASN A 70 -25.15 -8.25 -20.89
N PRO A 71 -25.16 -9.19 -21.86
CA PRO A 71 -24.35 -9.07 -23.07
C PRO A 71 -24.62 -7.80 -23.90
N GLY A 72 -25.82 -7.25 -23.77
CA GLY A 72 -26.28 -6.04 -24.45
C GLY A 72 -25.85 -4.72 -23.79
N ILE A 73 -25.13 -4.75 -22.66
CA ILE A 73 -24.72 -3.55 -21.93
C ILE A 73 -23.96 -2.56 -22.83
N SER A 74 -24.27 -1.26 -22.72
CA SER A 74 -23.55 -0.22 -23.45
C SER A 74 -22.17 0.03 -22.84
N ASN A 75 -21.26 0.64 -23.60
CA ASN A 75 -19.95 1.03 -23.07
C ASN A 75 -20.06 2.04 -21.92
N ASP A 76 -21.01 2.98 -22.02
CA ASP A 76 -21.18 4.03 -21.02
C ASP A 76 -21.70 3.47 -19.70
N ASP A 77 -22.68 2.55 -19.77
CA ASP A 77 -23.21 1.87 -18.58
C ASP A 77 -22.14 0.99 -17.91
N LEU A 78 -21.35 0.28 -18.73
CA LEU A 78 -20.25 -0.54 -18.23
C LEU A 78 -19.17 0.32 -17.58
N LYS A 79 -18.81 1.46 -18.20
CA LYS A 79 -17.86 2.43 -17.66
C LYS A 79 -18.34 2.97 -16.31
N GLN A 80 -19.62 3.31 -16.18
CA GLN A 80 -20.18 3.78 -14.92
C GLN A 80 -20.10 2.70 -13.81
N LYS A 81 -20.41 1.45 -14.15
CA LYS A 81 -20.34 0.32 -13.22
C LYS A 81 -18.91 0.03 -12.77
N VAL A 82 -17.95 0.02 -13.69
CA VAL A 82 -16.53 -0.25 -13.39
C VAL A 82 -15.88 0.89 -12.61
N ASN A 83 -16.32 2.14 -12.81
CA ASN A 83 -15.83 3.31 -12.07
C ASN A 83 -16.43 3.44 -10.66
N ASN A 84 -17.07 2.38 -10.16
CA ASN A 84 -17.59 2.33 -8.81
C ASN A 84 -16.58 1.66 -7.86
N VAL A 85 -15.95 2.48 -7.02
CA VAL A 85 -14.96 2.04 -6.01
C VAL A 85 -15.53 0.96 -5.08
N ASP A 86 -16.82 1.03 -4.72
CA ASP A 86 -17.43 0.06 -3.83
C ASP A 86 -17.59 -1.31 -4.50
N ALA A 87 -17.89 -1.34 -5.80
CA ALA A 87 -17.96 -2.57 -6.58
C ALA A 87 -16.58 -3.23 -6.71
N ILE A 88 -15.55 -2.43 -7.02
CA ILE A 88 -14.19 -2.95 -7.20
C ILE A 88 -13.58 -3.42 -5.89
N ASN A 89 -13.75 -2.66 -4.81
CA ASN A 89 -13.31 -3.12 -3.49
C ASN A 89 -14.12 -4.34 -3.03
N GLY A 90 -15.40 -4.44 -3.38
CA GLY A 90 -16.22 -5.63 -3.14
C GLY A 90 -15.66 -6.88 -3.83
N GLU A 91 -15.23 -6.77 -5.09
CA GLU A 91 -14.55 -7.85 -5.82
C GLU A 91 -13.23 -8.28 -5.15
N LEU A 92 -12.53 -7.34 -4.51
CA LEU A 92 -11.33 -7.60 -3.72
C LEU A 92 -11.63 -8.16 -2.32
N GLY A 93 -12.90 -8.29 -1.93
CA GLY A 93 -13.30 -8.70 -0.57
C GLY A 93 -13.03 -7.63 0.50
N LEU A 94 -12.85 -6.38 0.10
CA LEU A 94 -12.57 -5.25 0.99
C LEU A 94 -13.85 -4.50 1.31
N SER A 95 -14.05 -4.21 2.60
CA SER A 95 -15.21 -3.48 3.09
C SER A 95 -14.78 -2.22 3.85
N LYS A 96 -15.69 -1.24 3.90
CA LYS A 96 -15.48 -0.05 4.70
C LYS A 96 -15.53 -0.43 6.18
N THR A 97 -14.63 0.13 6.96
CA THR A 97 -14.65 0.05 8.43
C THR A 97 -15.30 1.32 8.97
N GLY A 98 -16.25 1.16 9.90
CA GLY A 98 -17.05 2.25 10.46
C GLY A 98 -18.48 2.32 9.90
N GLU A 99 -19.28 3.22 10.42
CA GLU A 99 -20.71 3.32 10.11
C GLU A 99 -21.06 4.67 9.46
N GLY A 100 -22.04 4.63 8.55
CA GLY A 100 -22.57 5.82 7.87
C GLY A 100 -21.57 6.48 6.91
N ALA A 101 -21.76 7.78 6.66
CA ALA A 101 -20.96 8.55 5.69
C ALA A 101 -19.47 8.68 6.06
N ALA A 102 -19.08 8.28 7.28
CA ALA A 102 -17.70 8.29 7.75
C ALA A 102 -16.97 6.96 7.55
N ALA A 103 -17.65 5.91 7.05
CA ALA A 103 -17.03 4.62 6.82
C ALA A 103 -15.91 4.72 5.77
N LYS A 104 -14.70 4.27 6.13
CA LYS A 104 -13.50 4.37 5.28
C LYS A 104 -12.99 3.00 4.90
N TYR A 105 -12.45 2.89 3.69
CA TYR A 105 -11.72 1.70 3.31
C TYR A 105 -10.38 1.60 4.06
N PRO A 106 -9.90 0.37 4.35
CA PRO A 106 -8.59 0.15 4.97
C PRO A 106 -7.44 0.56 4.03
N GLU A 107 -6.25 0.74 4.61
CA GLU A 107 -5.04 1.00 3.83
C GLU A 107 -4.81 -0.11 2.79
N GLY A 108 -4.54 0.28 1.55
CA GLY A 108 -4.34 -0.65 0.45
C GLY A 108 -5.57 -0.98 -0.39
N ALA A 109 -6.75 -0.50 0.01
CA ALA A 109 -7.93 -0.54 -0.83
C ALA A 109 -7.89 0.51 -1.95
N VAL A 110 -8.73 0.37 -2.95
CA VAL A 110 -8.92 1.39 -3.99
C VAL A 110 -9.65 2.60 -3.37
N GLU A 111 -9.05 3.79 -3.47
CA GLU A 111 -9.63 5.06 -3.03
C GLU A 111 -10.44 5.72 -4.16
N SER A 112 -9.90 5.69 -5.38
CA SER A 112 -10.57 6.17 -6.59
C SER A 112 -10.16 5.32 -7.79
N ILE A 113 -11.09 5.07 -8.70
CA ILE A 113 -10.83 4.37 -9.96
C ILE A 113 -11.57 5.06 -11.11
N VAL A 114 -10.85 5.30 -12.20
CA VAL A 114 -11.38 5.81 -13.46
C VAL A 114 -10.81 4.98 -14.60
N CYS A 115 -11.63 4.10 -15.14
CA CYS A 115 -11.31 3.26 -16.27
C CYS A 115 -11.86 3.86 -17.58
N GLU A 116 -11.02 3.79 -18.61
CA GLU A 116 -11.37 4.08 -19.99
C GLU A 116 -11.63 2.75 -20.71
N LEU A 117 -12.75 2.71 -21.44
CA LEU A 117 -13.20 1.51 -22.12
C LEU A 117 -13.41 1.79 -23.61
N THR A 118 -12.96 0.86 -24.45
CA THR A 118 -13.27 0.81 -25.89
C THR A 118 -13.85 -0.57 -26.19
N ASP A 119 -14.97 -0.63 -26.91
CA ASP A 119 -15.61 -1.89 -27.33
C ASP A 119 -15.78 -2.92 -26.19
N LYS A 120 -16.28 -2.46 -25.04
CA LYS A 120 -16.54 -3.22 -23.80
C LYS A 120 -15.29 -3.82 -23.15
N LYS A 121 -14.10 -3.36 -23.52
CA LYS A 121 -12.83 -3.76 -22.93
C LYS A 121 -12.23 -2.59 -22.17
N ILE A 122 -11.60 -2.88 -21.04
CA ILE A 122 -10.84 -1.89 -20.29
C ILE A 122 -9.49 -1.69 -20.97
N ASP A 123 -9.21 -0.47 -21.43
CA ASP A 123 -7.92 -0.11 -22.05
C ASP A 123 -6.92 0.35 -20.99
N SER A 124 -7.39 1.16 -20.05
CA SER A 124 -6.59 1.67 -18.94
C SER A 124 -7.46 2.06 -17.77
N CYS A 125 -6.91 2.02 -16.56
CA CYS A 125 -7.53 2.59 -15.37
C CYS A 125 -6.56 3.49 -14.61
N THR A 126 -7.01 4.68 -14.25
CA THR A 126 -6.34 5.53 -13.27
C THR A 126 -6.86 5.15 -11.88
N ILE A 127 -5.97 4.67 -11.01
CA ILE A 127 -6.27 4.15 -9.69
C ILE A 127 -5.46 4.92 -8.64
N LYS A 128 -6.13 5.34 -7.57
CA LYS A 128 -5.51 5.82 -6.34
C LYS A 128 -5.80 4.81 -5.24
N VAL A 129 -4.80 4.54 -4.41
CA VAL A 129 -4.90 3.58 -3.31
C VAL A 129 -4.92 4.32 -1.97
N VAL A 130 -5.78 3.86 -1.06
CA VAL A 130 -5.88 4.44 0.30
C VAL A 130 -4.53 4.33 1.00
N GLY A 131 -4.01 5.48 1.44
CA GLY A 131 -2.70 5.59 2.10
C GLY A 131 -1.57 6.01 1.16
N SER A 132 -1.82 6.07 -0.15
CA SER A 132 -0.89 6.65 -1.14
C SER A 132 -1.31 8.07 -1.51
N SER A 133 -0.35 8.99 -1.60
CA SER A 133 -0.58 10.32 -2.21
C SER A 133 -0.65 10.27 -3.73
N ASP A 134 -0.14 9.18 -4.32
CA ASP A 134 0.13 9.09 -5.75
C ASP A 134 -1.00 8.37 -6.49
N GLU A 135 -1.29 8.86 -7.70
CA GLU A 135 -2.17 8.19 -8.67
C GLU A 135 -1.35 7.34 -9.64
N TYR A 136 -1.91 6.21 -10.06
CA TYR A 136 -1.26 5.30 -11.00
C TYR A 136 -2.18 5.01 -12.18
N THR A 137 -1.64 5.00 -13.38
CA THR A 137 -2.31 4.50 -14.57
C THR A 137 -1.89 3.05 -14.79
N ALA A 138 -2.85 2.13 -14.75
CA ALA A 138 -2.67 0.72 -15.03
C ALA A 138 -3.24 0.37 -16.41
N THR A 139 -2.49 -0.43 -17.16
CA THR A 139 -2.91 -1.11 -18.39
C THR A 139 -2.71 -2.61 -18.22
N GLN A 140 -3.06 -3.41 -19.23
CA GLN A 140 -2.86 -4.85 -19.19
C GLN A 140 -1.39 -5.27 -18.96
N THR A 141 -0.44 -4.48 -19.47
CA THR A 141 0.99 -4.81 -19.42
C THR A 141 1.75 -3.97 -18.41
N ASP A 142 1.32 -2.74 -18.13
CA ASP A 142 2.14 -1.75 -17.45
C ASP A 142 1.39 -1.02 -16.33
N ILE A 143 2.14 -0.56 -15.33
CA ILE A 143 1.64 0.36 -14.29
C ILE A 143 2.60 1.54 -14.24
N LYS A 144 2.07 2.73 -14.46
CA LYS A 144 2.85 3.98 -14.48
C LYS A 144 2.32 4.92 -13.41
N LYS A 145 3.22 5.42 -12.57
CA LYS A 145 2.92 6.50 -11.66
C LYS A 145 2.62 7.77 -12.45
N LYS A 146 1.50 8.43 -12.13
CA LYS A 146 1.14 9.73 -12.69
C LYS A 146 1.91 10.80 -11.89
N GLN A 147 2.88 11.43 -12.55
CA GLN A 147 3.67 12.52 -11.97
C GLN A 147 2.87 13.80 -11.81
#